data_AF-A0A974PVG9-F1
#
_entry.id   AF-A0A974PVG9-F1
#
_cell.length_a   1.000
_cell.length_b   1.000
_cell.length_c   1.000
_cell.angle_alpha   90.00
_cell.angle_beta   90.00
_cell.angle_gamma   90.00
#
_symmetry.space_group_name_H-M   'P 1'
#
loop_
_entity.id
_entity.type
_entity.pdbx_description
1 polymer ?
#
loop_
_entity_poly.entity_id
_entity_poly.type
_entity_poly.pdbx_seq_one_letter_code
_entity_poly.pdbx_strand_id
1 'polypeptide(L)'
;MGLEVSDKPVFDNREAAGEGWSIFDNGGGEAGPWTLSRIDAMDDPDLPDVLFDSDEAAWAFVRERADGGSAYHLGALRFLEEHNPIEYAAIMDDQVALQAARSAFEPGI
;
A
#
# COMPACT_ATOMS: atom_id res chain seq x y z
N MET A 1 3.81 -32.71 17.15
CA MET A 1 3.58 -31.30 17.56
C MET A 1 3.51 -30.50 16.28
N GLY A 2 2.29 -30.21 15.81
CA GLY A 2 2.09 -29.38 14.63
C GLY A 2 2.33 -27.93 15.02
N LEU A 3 3.27 -27.27 14.35
CA LEU A 3 3.32 -25.82 14.34
C LEU A 3 2.15 -25.38 13.48
N GLU A 4 1.06 -24.93 14.11
CA GLU A 4 0.07 -24.09 13.46
C GLU A 4 0.81 -22.81 13.04
N VAL A 5 1.31 -22.82 11.80
CA VAL A 5 1.62 -21.60 11.06
C VAL A 5 0.32 -20.83 11.04
N SER A 6 0.20 -19.84 11.93
CA SER A 6 -0.96 -18.99 11.99
C SER A 6 -1.08 -18.32 10.63
N ASP A 7 -2.13 -18.69 9.90
CA ASP A 7 -2.64 -18.12 8.66
C ASP A 7 -3.14 -16.67 8.88
N LYS A 8 -2.43 -15.90 9.71
CA LYS A 8 -2.63 -14.47 9.81
C LYS A 8 -1.99 -13.86 8.57
N PRO A 9 -2.68 -12.94 7.88
CA PRO A 9 -1.98 -12.11 6.92
C PRO A 9 -0.78 -11.48 7.64
N VAL A 10 0.36 -11.38 6.96
CA VAL A 10 1.61 -10.77 7.49
C VAL A 10 1.42 -9.26 7.81
N PHE A 11 0.20 -8.77 7.64
CA PHE A 11 -0.21 -7.39 7.69
C PHE A 11 -1.39 -7.22 8.68
N ASP A 12 -1.37 -6.12 9.45
CA ASP A 12 -2.40 -5.72 10.42
C ASP A 12 -2.78 -4.26 10.16
N ASN A 13 -4.04 -3.99 9.81
CA ASN A 13 -4.54 -2.65 9.49
C ASN A 13 -4.38 -1.64 10.65
N ARG A 14 -4.21 -2.08 11.91
CA ARG A 14 -3.95 -1.16 13.03
C ARG A 14 -2.55 -0.55 12.96
N GLU A 15 -1.58 -1.34 12.52
CA GLU A 15 -0.21 -0.85 12.31
C GLU A 15 -0.17 0.10 11.10
N ALA A 16 -0.90 -0.23 10.03
CA ALA A 16 -1.08 0.61 8.85
C ALA A 16 -1.67 1.98 9.23
N ALA A 17 -2.71 1.97 10.07
CA ALA A 17 -3.36 3.20 10.51
C ALA A 17 -2.43 4.12 11.32
N GLY A 18 -1.49 3.55 12.08
CA GLY A 18 -0.44 4.31 12.75
C GLY A 18 0.54 4.97 11.78
N GLU A 19 0.61 4.49 10.54
CA GLU A 19 1.40 5.06 9.44
C GLU A 19 0.54 5.89 8.46
N GLY A 20 -0.77 5.99 8.67
CA GLY A 20 -1.69 6.82 7.89
C GLY A 20 -2.22 6.19 6.61
N TRP A 21 -2.11 4.88 6.46
CA TRP A 21 -2.63 4.12 5.30
C TRP A 21 -3.36 2.85 5.77
N SER A 22 -4.16 2.24 4.90
CA SER A 22 -4.85 0.99 5.22
C SER A 22 -5.18 0.22 3.95
N ILE A 23 -5.48 -1.07 4.09
CA ILE A 23 -6.11 -1.87 3.05
C ILE A 23 -7.60 -2.03 3.40
N PHE A 24 -8.46 -1.46 2.56
CA PHE A 24 -9.90 -1.44 2.76
C PHE A 24 -10.60 -2.54 1.94
N ASP A 25 -11.63 -3.15 2.53
CA ASP A 25 -12.54 -4.04 1.82
C ASP A 25 -13.53 -3.19 1.02
N ASN A 26 -13.45 -3.25 -0.31
CA ASN A 26 -14.29 -2.50 -1.23
C ASN A 26 -15.47 -3.33 -1.78
N GLY A 27 -15.79 -4.47 -1.16
CA GLY A 27 -16.95 -5.29 -1.47
C GLY A 27 -16.94 -5.91 -2.89
N GLY A 28 -15.80 -5.91 -3.58
CA GLY A 28 -15.66 -6.47 -4.93
C GLY A 28 -16.14 -5.55 -6.06
N GLY A 29 -16.01 -4.22 -5.90
CA GLY A 29 -16.25 -3.24 -6.97
C GLY A 29 -15.31 -3.40 -8.18
N GLU A 30 -15.38 -2.48 -9.15
CA GLU A 30 -14.56 -2.54 -10.38
C GLU A 30 -13.04 -2.53 -10.12
N ALA A 31 -12.61 -1.95 -9.00
CA ALA A 31 -11.22 -1.95 -8.56
C ALA A 31 -10.80 -3.26 -7.86
N GLY A 32 -11.72 -4.20 -7.66
CA GLY A 32 -11.51 -5.44 -6.91
C GLY A 32 -11.89 -5.32 -5.43
N PRO A 33 -11.70 -6.42 -4.66
CA PRO A 33 -12.18 -6.50 -3.28
C PRO A 33 -11.33 -5.76 -2.25
N TRP A 34 -10.07 -5.43 -2.55
CA TRP A 34 -9.14 -4.84 -1.59
C TRP A 34 -8.33 -3.70 -2.19
N THR A 35 -8.43 -2.50 -1.62
CA THR A 35 -7.69 -1.33 -2.11
C THR A 35 -6.78 -0.78 -1.02
N LEU A 36 -5.57 -0.35 -1.40
CA LEU A 36 -4.68 0.36 -0.49
C LEU A 36 -4.94 1.85 -0.65
N SER A 37 -5.27 2.54 0.42
CA SER A 37 -5.56 3.97 0.37
C SER A 37 -4.97 4.66 1.59
N ARG A 38 -4.78 5.98 1.49
CA ARG A 38 -4.50 6.79 2.68
C ARG A 38 -5.71 6.68 3.62
N ILE A 39 -5.47 6.86 4.91
CA ILE A 39 -6.56 7.12 5.85
C ILE A 39 -6.75 8.63 5.92
N ASP A 40 -7.99 9.07 5.75
CA ASP A 40 -8.37 10.46 5.99
C ASP A 40 -9.31 10.62 7.19
N ALA A 41 -9.67 11.87 7.49
CA ALA A 41 -10.52 12.20 8.63
C ALA A 41 -11.97 11.67 8.50
N MET A 42 -12.41 11.27 7.30
CA MET A 42 -13.70 10.59 7.12
C MET A 42 -13.61 9.12 7.51
N ASP A 43 -12.46 8.48 7.27
CA ASP A 43 -12.22 7.07 7.61
C ASP A 43 -11.92 6.88 9.10
N ASP A 44 -11.17 7.80 9.71
CA ASP A 44 -10.89 7.81 11.15
C ASP A 44 -10.90 9.26 11.70
N PRO A 45 -11.96 9.67 12.42
CA PRO A 45 -12.09 11.03 12.93
C PRO A 45 -11.19 11.33 14.12
N ASP A 46 -10.60 10.31 14.75
CA ASP A 46 -9.65 10.45 15.86
C ASP A 46 -8.20 10.52 15.35
N LEU A 47 -7.99 10.38 14.04
CA LEU A 47 -6.67 10.52 13.41
C LEU A 47 -6.28 12.00 13.38
N PRO A 48 -5.20 12.40 14.08
CA PRO A 48 -4.93 13.80 14.36
C PRO A 48 -4.48 14.60 13.14
N ASP A 49 -3.95 13.95 12.11
CA ASP A 49 -3.46 14.58 10.88
C ASP A 49 -3.55 13.59 9.70
N VAL A 50 -3.95 14.08 8.52
CA VAL A 50 -3.81 13.32 7.26
C VAL A 50 -2.32 13.23 6.94
N LEU A 51 -1.74 12.02 6.99
CA LEU A 51 -0.30 11.81 6.79
C LEU A 51 0.12 11.79 5.32
N PHE A 52 -0.82 11.59 4.39
CA PHE A 52 -0.56 11.54 2.95
C PHE A 52 -1.49 12.46 2.15
N ASP A 53 -0.90 13.23 1.25
CA ASP A 53 -1.64 14.16 0.37
C ASP A 53 -2.50 13.44 -0.69
N SER A 54 -2.24 12.16 -0.96
CA SER A 54 -3.02 11.32 -1.88
C SER A 54 -2.82 9.81 -1.63
N ASP A 55 -3.60 8.96 -2.29
CA ASP A 55 -3.44 7.50 -2.23
C ASP A 55 -2.12 7.07 -2.87
N GLU A 56 -1.69 7.72 -3.95
CA GLU A 56 -0.41 7.46 -4.60
C GLU A 56 0.77 7.77 -3.67
N ALA A 57 0.63 8.75 -2.77
CA ALA A 57 1.64 9.03 -1.75
C ALA A 57 1.72 7.90 -0.71
N ALA A 58 0.58 7.32 -0.30
CA ALA A 58 0.55 6.12 0.53
C ALA A 58 1.17 4.91 -0.22
N TRP A 59 0.87 4.74 -1.52
CA TRP A 59 1.48 3.70 -2.36
C TRP A 59 3.00 3.84 -2.45
N ALA A 60 3.49 5.07 -2.67
CA ALA A 60 4.91 5.37 -2.70
C ALA A 60 5.60 5.03 -1.37
N PHE A 61 5.01 5.41 -0.24
CA PHE A 61 5.54 5.07 1.08
C PHE A 61 5.64 3.56 1.28
N VAL A 62 4.57 2.82 1.02
CA VAL A 62 4.55 1.36 1.22
C VAL A 62 5.58 0.65 0.34
N ARG A 63 5.71 1.07 -0.92
CA ARG A 63 6.76 0.55 -1.82
C ARG A 63 8.16 0.87 -1.34
N GLU A 64 8.44 2.11 -0.93
CA GLU A 64 9.76 2.53 -0.44
C GLU A 64 10.16 1.71 0.78
N ARG A 65 9.24 1.49 1.73
CA ARG A 65 9.47 0.64 2.90
C ARG A 65 9.70 -0.82 2.53
N ALA A 66 8.95 -1.34 1.55
CA ALA A 66 9.14 -2.70 1.06
C ALA A 66 10.50 -2.89 0.37
N ASP A 67 10.91 -1.94 -0.47
CA ASP A 67 12.23 -1.92 -1.15
C ASP A 67 13.38 -1.78 -0.13
N GLY A 68 13.16 -1.00 0.93
CA GLY A 68 14.04 -0.93 2.10
C GLY A 68 14.11 -2.20 2.95
N GLY A 69 13.37 -3.25 2.59
CA GLY A 69 13.40 -4.56 3.24
C GLY A 69 12.40 -4.75 4.38
N SER A 70 11.39 -3.90 4.51
CA SER A 70 10.35 -4.07 5.53
C SER A 70 9.46 -5.27 5.22
N ALA A 71 9.55 -6.31 6.05
CA ALA A 71 8.74 -7.53 5.92
C ALA A 71 7.24 -7.28 6.03
N TYR A 72 6.84 -6.28 6.83
CA TYR A 72 5.44 -5.88 7.01
C TYR A 72 4.84 -5.32 5.71
N HIS A 73 5.53 -4.35 5.11
CA HIS A 73 5.09 -3.72 3.86
C HIS A 73 5.14 -4.69 2.67
N LEU A 74 6.16 -5.56 2.62
CA LEU A 74 6.18 -6.68 1.68
C LEU A 74 4.98 -7.62 1.88
N GLY A 75 4.56 -7.86 3.12
CA GLY A 75 3.37 -8.63 3.44
C GLY A 75 2.08 -7.98 2.93
N ALA A 76 1.95 -6.66 3.07
CA ALA A 76 0.82 -5.89 2.56
C ALA A 76 0.71 -5.97 1.03
N LEU A 77 1.84 -5.79 0.33
CA LEU A 77 1.89 -5.91 -1.13
C LEU A 77 1.57 -7.33 -1.61
N ARG A 78 2.07 -8.37 -0.92
CA ARG A 78 1.73 -9.77 -1.23
C ARG A 78 0.24 -10.06 -1.03
N PHE A 79 -0.34 -9.55 0.04
CA PHE A 79 -1.78 -9.68 0.26
C PHE A 79 -2.57 -9.11 -0.93
N LEU A 80 -2.19 -7.93 -1.44
CA LEU A 80 -2.81 -7.36 -2.63
C LEU A 80 -2.53 -8.18 -3.88
N GLU A 81 -1.31 -8.68 -4.08
CA GLU A 81 -0.98 -9.57 -5.21
C GLU A 81 -1.87 -10.82 -5.23
N GLU A 82 -2.15 -11.41 -4.07
CA GLU A 82 -2.96 -12.62 -3.93
C GLU A 82 -4.47 -12.36 -3.99
N HIS A 83 -4.95 -11.27 -3.39
CA HIS A 83 -6.38 -11.02 -3.18
C HIS A 83 -6.98 -9.93 -4.09
N ASN A 84 -6.14 -9.04 -4.63
CA ASN A 84 -6.55 -8.05 -5.62
C ASN A 84 -5.39 -7.66 -6.56
N PRO A 85 -5.02 -8.53 -7.52
CA PRO A 85 -3.87 -8.30 -8.40
C PRO A 85 -4.01 -7.05 -9.28
N ILE A 86 -5.24 -6.53 -9.47
CA ILE A 86 -5.49 -5.28 -10.20
C ILE A 86 -4.91 -4.09 -9.41
N GLU A 87 -5.22 -4.01 -8.12
CA GLU A 87 -4.69 -2.98 -7.22
C GLU A 87 -3.17 -3.09 -7.11
N TYR A 88 -2.66 -4.32 -6.91
CA TYR A 88 -1.21 -4.55 -6.89
C TYR A 88 -0.52 -4.07 -8.17
N ALA A 89 -1.10 -4.38 -9.33
CA ALA A 89 -0.55 -3.93 -10.61
C ALA A 89 -0.60 -2.39 -10.75
N ALA A 90 -1.68 -1.73 -10.30
CA ALA A 90 -1.77 -0.27 -10.30
C ALA A 90 -0.70 0.37 -9.41
N ILE A 91 -0.51 -0.18 -8.20
CA ILE A 91 0.56 0.24 -7.29
C ILE A 91 1.93 0.03 -7.94
N MET A 92 2.17 -1.06 -8.67
CA MET A 92 3.49 -1.27 -9.30
C MET A 92 3.69 -0.45 -10.57
N ASP A 93 2.66 -0.19 -11.37
CA ASP A 93 2.75 0.60 -12.61
C ASP A 93 3.02 2.09 -12.34
N ASP A 94 2.42 2.63 -11.28
CA ASP A 94 2.69 4.00 -10.80
C ASP A 94 4.19 4.20 -10.49
N GLN A 95 4.89 3.15 -10.05
CA GLN A 95 6.34 3.20 -9.79
C GLN A 95 7.14 3.36 -11.08
N VAL A 96 6.74 2.65 -12.14
CA VAL A 96 7.38 2.73 -13.45
C VAL A 96 7.16 4.12 -14.06
N ALA A 97 5.95 4.66 -13.95
CA ALA A 97 5.63 6.01 -14.42
C ALA A 97 6.47 7.08 -13.70
N LEU A 98 6.61 7.00 -12.38
CA LEU A 98 7.44 7.92 -11.59
C LEU A 98 8.93 7.80 -11.93
N GLN A 99 9.47 6.58 -12.10
CA GLN A 99 10.87 6.39 -12.47
C GLN A 99 11.18 6.86 -13.90
N ALA A 100 10.26 6.64 -14.84
CA ALA A 100 10.38 7.15 -16.20
C ALA A 100 10.34 8.69 -16.22
N ALA A 101 9.45 9.31 -15.45
CA ALA A 101 9.38 10.77 -15.33
C ALA A 101 10.67 11.37 -14.75
N ARG A 102 11.26 10.73 -13.73
CA ARG A 102 12.53 11.17 -13.12
C ARG A 102 13.71 11.02 -14.07
N SER A 103 13.77 9.94 -14.85
CA SER A 103 14.85 9.70 -15.83
C SER A 103 14.73 10.60 -17.06
N ALA A 104 13.51 11.01 -17.44
CA ALA A 104 13.28 11.95 -18.54
C ALA A 104 13.63 13.41 -18.19
N PHE A 105 13.77 13.72 -16.90
CA PHE A 105 14.05 15.07 -16.39
C PHE A 105 15.50 15.29 -15.94
N GLU A 106 16.42 14.35 -16.17
CA GLU A 106 17.85 14.64 -16.05
C GLU A 106 18.34 15.34 -17.33
N PRO A 107 18.54 16.68 -17.33
CA PRO A 107 19.27 17.30 -18.44
C PRO A 107 20.68 16.71 -18.43
N GLY A 108 21.08 16.11 -19.55
CA GLY A 108 22.43 15.66 -19.78
C GLY A 108 23.44 16.75 -19.38
N ILE A 109 24.47 16.32 -18.66
CA ILE A 109 25.66 17.10 -18.27
C ILE A 109 26.18 17.95 -19.43
#